data_AF-A0A354ZCT7-F1
#
_entry.id   AF-A0A354ZCT7-F1
#
_cell.length_a   1.000
_cell.length_b   1.000
_cell.length_c   1.000
_cell.angle_alpha   90.00
_cell.angle_beta   90.00
_cell.angle_gamma   90.00
#
_symmetry.space_group_name_H-M   'P 1'
#
loop_
_entity.id
_entity.type
_entity.pdbx_description
1 polymer ?
#
loop_
_entity_poly.entity_id
_entity_poly.type
_entity_poly.pdbx_seq_one_letter_code
_entity_poly.pdbx_strand_id
1 'polypeptide(L)'
;MRFNAVRAIALVSIVLVFLFGFGFVGCMAEEAAVPAPGEACVQQACRCEPITAIVGCGECTKCDERNIQLCPPARVPQTPTIVKTLVVDLVQVQNGRVIVFAHVDKLITYVDVNGVTRNRLVRVPFTCDIPIEGIVFTDTVAFQSIVITEETDTLCGDGRILIERLCVRINVSIQRIIGCRLICPDLR
;
A
#
# COMPACT_ATOMS: atom_id res chain seq x y z
N MET A 1 13.64 -36.31 -33.69
CA MET A 1 14.41 -35.20 -33.09
C MET A 1 14.28 -33.91 -33.92
N ARG A 2 13.08 -33.31 -34.04
CA ARG A 2 12.86 -32.04 -34.77
C ARG A 2 12.17 -30.93 -33.96
N PHE A 3 11.69 -31.23 -32.75
CA PHE A 3 10.98 -30.26 -31.89
C PHE A 3 11.89 -29.32 -31.07
N ASN A 4 13.17 -29.69 -30.87
CA ASN A 4 14.10 -28.87 -30.08
C ASN A 4 14.76 -27.74 -30.89
N ALA A 5 14.88 -27.89 -32.21
CA ALA A 5 15.48 -26.87 -33.07
C ALA A 5 14.60 -25.63 -33.21
N VAL A 6 13.27 -25.81 -33.29
CA VAL A 6 12.31 -24.70 -33.45
C VAL A 6 12.22 -23.84 -32.19
N ARG A 7 12.29 -24.46 -31.00
CA ARG A 7 12.32 -23.73 -29.72
C ARG A 7 13.60 -22.93 -29.51
N ALA A 8 14.75 -23.46 -29.95
CA ALA A 8 16.02 -22.75 -29.85
C ALA A 8 16.06 -21.51 -30.77
N ILE A 9 15.54 -21.62 -32.00
CA ILE A 9 15.50 -20.50 -32.95
C ILE A 9 14.55 -19.38 -32.46
N ALA A 10 13.41 -19.74 -31.85
CA ALA A 10 12.47 -18.77 -31.30
C ALA A 10 13.01 -18.02 -30.07
N LEU A 11 13.84 -18.67 -29.24
CA LEU A 11 14.47 -18.01 -28.09
C LEU A 11 15.59 -17.05 -28.52
N VAL A 12 16.36 -17.42 -29.55
CA VAL A 12 17.42 -16.55 -30.09
C VAL A 12 16.85 -15.29 -30.74
N SER A 13 15.71 -15.39 -31.44
CA SER A 13 15.06 -14.21 -32.03
C SER A 13 14.47 -13.26 -31.00
N ILE A 14 13.91 -13.76 -29.89
CA ILE A 14 13.41 -12.90 -28.80
C ILE A 14 14.56 -12.17 -28.10
N VAL A 15 15.69 -12.83 -27.86
CA VAL A 15 16.86 -12.21 -27.23
C VAL A 15 17.50 -11.14 -28.15
N LEU A 16 17.52 -11.37 -29.47
CA LEU A 16 18.01 -10.37 -30.43
C LEU A 16 17.13 -9.11 -30.49
N VAL A 17 15.80 -9.24 -30.38
CA VAL A 17 14.90 -8.08 -30.32
C VAL A 17 15.11 -7.27 -29.03
N PHE A 18 15.38 -7.91 -27.90
CA PHE A 18 15.70 -7.20 -26.66
C PHE A 18 17.08 -6.53 -26.68
N LEU A 19 18.08 -7.12 -27.36
CA LEU A 19 19.43 -6.54 -27.45
C LEU A 19 19.54 -5.40 -28.47
N PHE A 20 18.73 -5.40 -29.54
CA PHE A 20 18.77 -4.37 -30.58
C PHE A 20 17.59 -3.38 -30.56
N GLY A 21 16.49 -3.67 -29.84
CA GLY A 21 15.24 -2.91 -29.90
C GLY A 21 15.06 -1.76 -28.91
N PHE A 22 16.02 -1.54 -27.99
CA PHE A 22 15.96 -0.44 -26.99
C PHE A 22 17.15 0.52 -27.05
N GLY A 23 17.88 0.56 -28.18
CA GLY A 23 18.85 1.62 -28.45
C GLY A 23 18.22 2.70 -29.30
N PHE A 24 18.35 3.96 -28.86
CA PHE A 24 17.98 5.20 -29.58
C PHE A 24 16.52 5.68 -29.48
N VAL A 25 16.10 6.05 -28.27
CA VAL A 25 15.33 7.29 -28.09
C VAL A 25 16.14 8.23 -27.20
N GLY A 26 17.30 8.64 -27.71
CA GLY A 26 18.00 9.81 -27.19
C GLY A 26 17.43 11.03 -27.90
N CYS A 27 16.44 11.69 -27.30
CA CYS A 27 16.10 13.06 -27.67
C CYS A 27 17.20 13.96 -27.08
N MET A 28 18.28 14.13 -27.83
CA MET A 28 19.26 15.19 -27.59
C MET A 28 18.63 16.50 -28.05
N ALA A 29 17.95 17.19 -27.14
CA ALA A 29 17.72 18.62 -27.29
C ALA A 29 19.02 19.33 -26.86
N GLU A 30 20.00 19.32 -27.76
CA GLU A 30 21.18 20.17 -27.69
C GLU A 30 20.81 21.52 -28.29
N GLU A 31 20.55 22.50 -27.43
CA GLU A 31 20.69 23.90 -27.80
C GLU A 31 21.56 24.56 -26.71
N ALA A 32 22.87 24.32 -26.84
CA ALA A 32 23.88 25.04 -26.10
C ALA A 32 23.98 26.46 -26.67
N ALA A 33 23.09 27.34 -26.23
CA ALA A 33 23.30 28.78 -26.36
C ALA A 33 24.39 29.18 -25.37
N VAL A 34 25.62 29.35 -25.86
CA VAL A 34 26.75 29.96 -25.15
C VAL A 34 26.35 31.40 -24.77
N PRO A 35 26.30 31.79 -23.48
CA PRO A 35 26.24 33.20 -23.13
C PRO A 35 27.66 33.76 -23.12
N ALA A 36 27.78 34.98 -23.65
CA ALA A 36 28.99 35.79 -23.65
C ALA A 36 29.57 36.00 -22.24
N PRO A 37 30.88 36.27 -22.10
CA PRO A 37 31.50 36.49 -20.80
C PRO A 37 31.16 37.91 -20.32
N GLY A 38 30.18 38.02 -19.44
CA GLY A 38 29.81 39.28 -18.81
C GLY A 38 28.49 39.14 -18.08
N GLU A 39 28.54 39.36 -16.76
CA GLU A 39 27.42 39.32 -15.82
C GLU A 39 26.84 37.93 -15.56
N ALA A 40 27.36 37.33 -14.48
CA ALA A 40 26.65 36.29 -13.74
C ALA A 40 25.37 36.89 -13.15
N CYS A 41 24.34 37.05 -13.98
CA CYS A 41 22.97 37.13 -13.52
C CYS A 41 22.67 35.78 -12.88
N VAL A 42 22.80 35.70 -11.56
CA VAL A 42 22.25 34.59 -10.76
C VAL A 42 20.76 34.60 -11.04
N GLN A 43 20.30 33.80 -12.00
CA GLN A 43 18.88 33.56 -12.22
C GLN A 43 18.38 32.78 -11.01
N GLN A 44 17.99 33.53 -9.98
CA GLN A 44 17.22 33.00 -8.87
C GLN A 44 15.87 32.55 -9.42
N ALA A 45 15.81 31.29 -9.83
CA ALA A 45 14.58 30.69 -10.34
C ALA A 45 13.53 30.65 -9.21
N CYS A 46 12.39 31.30 -9.42
CA CYS A 46 11.25 31.15 -8.53
C CYS A 46 10.82 29.68 -8.50
N ARG A 47 10.52 29.16 -7.30
CA ARG A 47 10.02 27.81 -7.10
C ARG A 47 8.50 27.81 -7.05
N CYS A 48 7.92 26.79 -7.65
CA CYS A 48 6.49 26.56 -7.66
C CYS A 48 6.13 25.59 -6.52
N GLU A 49 5.50 26.08 -5.46
CA GLU A 49 4.96 25.22 -4.41
C GLU A 49 3.51 24.83 -4.73
N PRO A 50 3.18 23.52 -4.74
CA PRO A 50 1.84 23.07 -5.08
C PRO A 50 0.84 23.49 -4.00
N ILE A 51 -0.31 24.00 -4.43
CA ILE A 51 -1.47 24.25 -3.57
C ILE A 51 -2.39 23.05 -3.70
N THR A 52 -2.61 22.33 -2.60
CA THR A 52 -3.46 21.14 -2.54
C THR A 52 -4.78 21.42 -1.85
N ALA A 53 -5.86 20.79 -2.32
CA ALA A 53 -7.17 20.81 -1.68
C ALA A 53 -7.73 19.39 -1.54
N ILE A 54 -8.47 19.13 -0.46
CA ILE A 54 -9.20 17.88 -0.27
C ILE A 54 -10.39 17.87 -1.24
N VAL A 55 -10.43 16.87 -2.13
CA VAL A 55 -11.47 16.71 -3.14
C VAL A 55 -12.50 15.63 -2.78
N GLY A 56 -12.20 14.79 -1.79
CA GLY A 56 -13.16 13.81 -1.31
C GLY A 56 -12.66 13.03 -0.11
N CYS A 57 -13.63 12.50 0.64
CA CYS A 57 -13.40 11.63 1.79
C CYS A 57 -14.35 10.43 1.68
N GLY A 58 -13.94 9.30 2.21
CA GLY A 58 -14.81 8.14 2.29
C GLY A 58 -14.37 7.17 3.38
N GLU A 59 -15.29 6.32 3.79
CA GLU A 59 -15.05 5.27 4.78
C GLU A 59 -15.68 3.95 4.33
N CYS A 60 -15.13 2.85 4.82
CA CYS A 60 -15.66 1.51 4.63
C CYS A 60 -15.45 0.69 5.90
N THR A 61 -16.47 -0.08 6.29
CA THR A 61 -16.39 -1.02 7.41
C THR A 61 -16.46 -2.44 6.88
N LYS A 62 -15.54 -3.30 7.34
CA LYS A 62 -15.49 -4.72 6.98
C LYS A 62 -15.28 -5.56 8.23
N CYS A 63 -16.03 -6.66 8.32
CA CYS A 63 -15.92 -7.64 9.37
C CYS A 63 -15.45 -8.97 8.79
N ASP A 64 -14.64 -9.68 9.57
CA ASP A 64 -14.17 -11.03 9.27
C ASP A 64 -14.35 -11.90 10.52
N GLU A 65 -14.95 -13.08 10.34
CA GLU A 65 -15.14 -14.08 11.39
C GLU A 65 -14.28 -15.30 11.07
N ARG A 66 -13.46 -15.74 12.02
CA ARG A 66 -12.48 -16.82 11.80
C ARG A 66 -12.36 -17.76 12.99
N ASN A 67 -12.03 -19.00 12.65
CA ASN A 67 -11.63 -20.02 13.61
C ASN A 67 -10.12 -20.23 13.52
N ILE A 68 -9.39 -19.81 14.54
CA ILE A 68 -7.94 -19.95 14.61
C ILE A 68 -7.60 -21.21 15.40
N GLN A 69 -7.02 -22.20 14.71
CA GLN A 69 -6.57 -23.45 15.33
C GLN A 69 -5.33 -23.21 16.19
N LEU A 70 -5.32 -23.71 17.42
CA LEU A 70 -4.19 -23.68 18.35
C LEU A 70 -3.65 -25.10 18.50
N CYS A 71 -2.44 -25.32 17.99
CA CYS A 71 -1.79 -26.62 17.96
C CYS A 71 -0.34 -26.49 18.47
N PRO A 72 0.01 -27.08 19.62
CA PRO A 72 -0.85 -27.82 20.55
C PRO A 72 -1.97 -26.96 21.19
N PRO A 73 -3.01 -27.57 21.79
CA PRO A 73 -4.13 -26.82 22.39
C PRO A 73 -3.65 -25.92 23.52
N ALA A 74 -4.31 -24.77 23.68
CA ALA A 74 -4.11 -23.87 24.80
C ALA A 74 -4.61 -24.51 26.11
N ARG A 75 -3.94 -24.20 27.21
CA ARG A 75 -4.33 -24.66 28.55
C ARG A 75 -5.51 -23.85 29.07
N VAL A 76 -6.70 -24.44 29.12
CA VAL A 76 -7.89 -23.83 29.74
C VAL A 76 -7.78 -23.89 31.27
N PRO A 77 -8.18 -22.85 32.03
CA PRO A 77 -8.90 -21.65 31.63
C PRO A 77 -8.01 -20.45 31.27
N GLN A 78 -6.72 -20.64 31.00
CA GLN A 78 -5.84 -19.52 30.67
C GLN A 78 -6.21 -18.94 29.30
N THR A 79 -6.45 -17.63 29.27
CA THR A 79 -6.79 -16.92 28.04
C THR A 79 -5.52 -16.55 27.26
N PRO A 80 -5.51 -16.71 25.91
CA PRO A 80 -4.43 -16.22 25.09
C PRO A 80 -4.29 -14.70 25.18
N THR A 81 -3.06 -14.20 25.11
CA THR A 81 -2.79 -12.78 24.89
C THR A 81 -2.71 -12.53 23.39
N ILE A 82 -3.43 -11.54 22.88
CA ILE A 82 -3.50 -11.25 21.44
C ILE A 82 -3.08 -9.80 21.23
N VAL A 83 -1.93 -9.61 20.59
CA VAL A 83 -1.45 -8.28 20.16
C VAL A 83 -1.79 -8.11 18.69
N LYS A 84 -2.43 -7.00 18.36
CA LYS A 84 -2.89 -6.69 17.00
C LYS A 84 -2.13 -5.48 16.45
N THR A 85 -1.70 -5.55 15.21
CA THR A 85 -1.06 -4.45 14.47
C THR A 85 -1.82 -4.24 13.18
N LEU A 86 -2.34 -3.04 12.98
CA LEU A 86 -3.12 -2.68 11.80
C LEU A 86 -2.20 -2.02 10.78
N VAL A 87 -2.34 -2.41 9.51
CA VAL A 87 -1.50 -1.91 8.43
C VAL A 87 -2.37 -1.63 7.22
N VAL A 88 -2.19 -0.46 6.60
CA VAL A 88 -2.71 -0.18 5.26
C VAL A 88 -1.59 -0.47 4.27
N ASP A 89 -1.80 -1.48 3.42
CA ASP A 89 -0.79 -1.95 2.47
C ASP A 89 -0.69 -1.04 1.25
N LEU A 90 -1.86 -0.73 0.67
CA LEU A 90 -1.96 0.00 -0.58
C LEU A 90 -3.30 0.73 -0.66
N VAL A 91 -3.26 1.97 -1.12
CA VAL A 91 -4.44 2.73 -1.52
C VAL A 91 -4.33 3.03 -3.01
N GLN A 92 -5.24 2.48 -3.80
CA GLN A 92 -5.30 2.66 -5.24
C GLN A 92 -6.44 3.61 -5.59
N VAL A 93 -6.09 4.80 -6.07
CA VAL A 93 -7.03 5.80 -6.57
C VAL A 93 -7.44 5.45 -8.01
N GLN A 94 -8.75 5.40 -8.26
CA GLN A 94 -9.33 5.19 -9.58
C GLN A 94 -10.37 6.28 -9.86
N ASN A 95 -10.81 6.41 -11.11
CA ASN A 95 -11.84 7.40 -11.44
C ASN A 95 -13.15 7.06 -10.70
N GLY A 96 -13.57 7.94 -9.79
CA GLY A 96 -14.80 7.82 -9.00
C GLY A 96 -14.75 6.86 -7.81
N ARG A 97 -13.61 6.22 -7.50
CA ARG A 97 -13.49 5.30 -6.34
C ARG A 97 -12.06 5.10 -5.87
N VAL A 98 -11.92 4.57 -4.66
CA VAL A 98 -10.64 4.21 -4.05
C VAL A 98 -10.70 2.77 -3.58
N ILE A 99 -9.72 1.96 -3.97
CA ILE A 99 -9.56 0.59 -3.47
C ILE A 99 -8.47 0.59 -2.41
N VAL A 100 -8.81 0.15 -1.20
CA VAL A 100 -7.86 0.06 -0.09
C VAL A 100 -7.62 -1.41 0.25
N PHE A 101 -6.35 -1.79 0.24
CA PHE A 101 -5.85 -3.06 0.76
C PHE A 101 -5.21 -2.80 2.11
N ALA A 102 -5.64 -3.58 3.11
CA ALA A 102 -5.13 -3.49 4.47
C ALA A 102 -5.10 -4.87 5.09
N HIS A 103 -4.40 -5.01 6.21
CA HIS A 103 -4.47 -6.21 7.01
C HIS A 103 -4.29 -5.91 8.50
N VAL A 104 -4.70 -6.87 9.31
CA VAL A 104 -4.39 -6.89 10.74
C VAL A 104 -3.51 -8.11 11.01
N ASP A 105 -2.28 -7.85 11.41
CA ASP A 105 -1.36 -8.84 11.91
C ASP A 105 -1.63 -9.10 13.39
N LYS A 106 -1.62 -10.37 13.78
CA LYS A 106 -1.94 -10.82 15.13
C LYS A 106 -0.83 -11.70 15.66
N LEU A 107 -0.30 -11.36 16.82
CA LEU A 107 0.57 -12.22 17.61
C LEU A 107 -0.24 -12.78 18.78
N ILE A 108 -0.58 -14.05 18.67
CA ILE A 108 -1.31 -14.80 19.68
C ILE A 108 -0.29 -15.55 20.53
N THR A 109 -0.20 -15.21 21.81
CA THR A 109 0.68 -15.84 22.79
C THR A 109 -0.16 -16.65 23.77
N TYR A 110 0.12 -17.93 23.93
CA TYR A 110 -0.64 -18.81 24.83
C TYR A 110 0.25 -19.89 25.44
N VAL A 111 -0.12 -20.40 26.61
CA VAL A 111 0.54 -21.57 27.22
C VAL A 111 -0.21 -22.82 26.79
N ASP A 112 0.50 -23.80 26.27
CA ASP A 112 -0.11 -25.06 25.84
C ASP A 112 -0.38 -26.02 27.01
N VAL A 113 -1.10 -27.12 26.73
CA VAL A 113 -1.39 -28.17 27.72
C VAL A 113 -0.16 -28.80 28.37
N ASN A 114 1.03 -28.66 27.77
CA ASN A 114 2.30 -29.15 28.32
C ASN A 114 3.04 -28.08 29.13
N GLY A 115 2.45 -26.89 29.32
CA GLY A 115 3.06 -25.79 30.06
C GLY A 115 4.07 -24.97 29.24
N VAL A 116 4.12 -25.14 27.92
CA VAL A 116 5.05 -24.41 27.05
C VAL A 116 4.38 -23.19 26.45
N THR A 117 5.04 -22.02 26.53
CA THR A 117 4.58 -20.81 25.84
C THR A 117 4.75 -20.96 24.32
N ARG A 118 3.67 -20.68 23.59
CA ARG A 118 3.57 -20.75 22.14
C ARG A 118 3.19 -19.38 21.59
N ASN A 119 3.74 -19.07 20.43
CA ASN A 119 3.41 -17.90 19.65
C ASN A 119 2.82 -18.35 18.32
N ARG A 120 1.72 -17.72 17.91
CA ARG A 120 1.09 -17.94 16.61
C ARG A 120 0.87 -16.59 15.94
N LEU A 121 1.38 -16.48 14.72
CA LEU A 121 1.17 -15.32 13.86
C LEU A 121 0.00 -15.59 12.91
N VAL A 122 -0.93 -14.65 12.85
CA VAL A 122 -2.09 -14.71 11.94
C VAL A 122 -2.24 -13.37 11.25
N ARG A 123 -2.40 -13.40 9.92
CA ARG A 123 -2.72 -12.22 9.12
C ARG A 123 -4.16 -12.29 8.65
N VAL A 124 -4.91 -11.21 8.87
CA VAL A 124 -6.29 -11.05 8.41
C VAL A 124 -6.34 -9.94 7.36
N PRO A 125 -6.50 -10.27 6.06
CA PRO A 125 -6.56 -9.28 5.01
C PRO A 125 -7.96 -8.65 4.91
N PHE A 126 -8.00 -7.37 4.57
CA PHE A 126 -9.20 -6.60 4.31
C PHE A 126 -9.07 -5.88 2.97
N THR A 127 -10.18 -5.81 2.23
CA THR A 127 -10.27 -5.02 1.00
C THR A 127 -11.55 -4.21 1.01
N CYS A 128 -11.40 -2.91 0.80
CA CYS A 128 -12.50 -1.95 0.75
C CYS A 128 -12.53 -1.25 -0.61
N ASP A 129 -13.71 -1.19 -1.21
CA ASP A 129 -14.00 -0.35 -2.37
C ASP A 129 -14.87 0.82 -1.87
N ILE A 130 -14.31 2.03 -1.96
CA ILE A 130 -14.89 3.25 -1.41
C ILE A 130 -15.24 4.17 -2.59
N PRO A 131 -16.53 4.33 -2.93
CA PRO A 131 -16.94 5.27 -3.97
C PRO A 131 -16.74 6.70 -3.48
N ILE A 132 -16.08 7.53 -4.28
CA ILE A 132 -15.88 8.95 -4.02
C ILE A 132 -16.08 9.68 -5.35
N GLU A 133 -17.18 10.41 -5.48
CA GLU A 133 -17.51 11.07 -6.75
C GLU A 133 -16.52 12.20 -7.07
N GLY A 134 -16.20 12.37 -8.36
CA GLY A 134 -15.37 13.49 -8.83
C GLY A 134 -13.86 13.33 -8.67
N ILE A 135 -13.38 12.26 -8.02
CA ILE A 135 -11.94 11.94 -7.99
C ILE A 135 -11.48 11.28 -9.29
N VAL A 136 -10.21 11.50 -9.63
CA VAL A 136 -9.55 10.94 -10.81
C VAL A 136 -8.27 10.21 -10.41
N PHE A 137 -7.79 9.32 -11.25
CA PHE A 137 -6.59 8.51 -10.98
C PHE A 137 -5.29 9.31 -10.74
N THR A 138 -5.25 10.59 -11.08
CA THR A 138 -4.11 11.49 -10.81
C THR A 138 -4.16 12.14 -9.43
N ASP A 139 -5.27 12.02 -8.71
CA ASP A 139 -5.37 12.52 -7.35
C ASP A 139 -4.53 11.67 -6.39
N THR A 140 -4.16 12.26 -5.26
CA THR A 140 -3.26 11.62 -4.28
C THR A 140 -3.95 11.44 -2.94
N VAL A 141 -3.45 10.50 -2.13
CA VAL A 141 -3.97 10.27 -0.79
C VAL A 141 -3.42 11.35 0.15
N ALA A 142 -4.32 12.09 0.79
CA ALA A 142 -3.98 13.08 1.80
C ALA A 142 -3.84 12.44 3.18
N PHE A 143 -4.79 11.57 3.51
CA PHE A 143 -4.87 10.89 4.79
C PHE A 143 -5.48 9.51 4.61
N GLN A 144 -4.99 8.55 5.39
CA GLN A 144 -5.54 7.21 5.48
C GLN A 144 -5.46 6.72 6.92
N SER A 145 -6.48 6.00 7.37
CA SER A 145 -6.47 5.35 8.67
C SER A 145 -7.25 4.05 8.64
N ILE A 146 -6.86 3.13 9.53
CA ILE A 146 -7.58 1.90 9.83
C ILE A 146 -7.72 1.81 11.35
N VAL A 147 -8.92 1.45 11.81
CA VAL A 147 -9.23 1.29 13.23
C VAL A 147 -10.08 0.04 13.43
N ILE A 148 -9.90 -0.65 14.56
CA ILE A 148 -10.79 -1.73 14.99
C ILE A 148 -12.03 -1.11 15.60
N THR A 149 -13.23 -1.50 15.13
CA THR A 149 -14.51 -0.99 15.62
C THR A 149 -15.26 -2.01 16.48
N GLU A 150 -15.06 -3.30 16.23
CA GLU A 150 -15.64 -4.39 16.99
C GLU A 150 -14.65 -5.55 17.03
N GLU A 151 -14.52 -6.18 18.19
CA GLU A 151 -13.63 -7.31 18.39
C GLU A 151 -14.22 -8.26 19.44
N THR A 152 -14.29 -9.54 19.09
CA THR A 152 -14.56 -10.60 20.07
C THR A 152 -13.60 -11.76 19.84
N ASP A 153 -13.00 -12.23 20.93
CA ASP A 153 -12.04 -13.33 20.96
C ASP A 153 -12.50 -14.35 22.01
N THR A 154 -12.91 -15.54 21.58
CA THR A 154 -13.44 -16.59 22.47
C THR A 154 -12.69 -17.90 22.27
N LEU A 155 -11.99 -18.35 23.30
CA LEU A 155 -11.36 -19.66 23.30
C LEU A 155 -12.40 -20.75 23.61
N CYS A 156 -12.50 -21.76 22.75
CA CYS A 156 -13.32 -22.94 22.99
C CYS A 156 -12.86 -23.70 24.25
N GLY A 157 -13.78 -24.41 24.90
CA GLY A 157 -13.49 -25.14 26.15
C GLY A 157 -12.44 -26.26 26.03
N ASP A 158 -12.15 -26.71 24.81
CA ASP A 158 -11.08 -27.69 24.52
C ASP A 158 -9.70 -27.05 24.28
N GLY A 159 -9.62 -25.71 24.28
CA GLY A 159 -8.41 -24.92 24.04
C GLY A 159 -7.87 -25.01 22.61
N ARG A 160 -8.58 -25.66 21.67
CA ARG A 160 -8.08 -25.92 20.31
C ARG A 160 -8.43 -24.82 19.33
N ILE A 161 -9.53 -24.12 19.56
CA ILE A 161 -10.06 -23.15 18.62
C ILE A 161 -10.26 -21.83 19.35
N LEU A 162 -9.67 -20.78 18.80
CA LEU A 162 -10.00 -19.39 19.14
C LEU A 162 -10.97 -18.89 18.05
N ILE A 163 -12.22 -18.66 18.44
CA ILE A 163 -13.24 -18.04 17.59
C ILE A 163 -13.06 -16.54 17.70
N GLU A 164 -12.88 -15.88 16.57
CA GLU A 164 -12.63 -14.46 16.51
C GLU A 164 -13.60 -13.78 15.53
N ARG A 165 -14.14 -12.64 15.93
CA ARG A 165 -14.78 -11.68 15.04
C ARG A 165 -14.03 -10.36 15.13
N LEU A 166 -13.59 -9.86 13.98
CA LEU A 166 -12.86 -8.60 13.88
C LEU A 166 -13.52 -7.71 12.84
N CYS A 167 -13.99 -6.54 13.25
CA CYS A 167 -14.45 -5.49 12.36
C CYS A 167 -13.46 -4.32 12.34
N VAL A 168 -13.09 -3.90 11.14
CA VAL A 168 -12.24 -2.73 10.90
C VAL A 168 -13.00 -1.68 10.12
N ARG A 169 -12.74 -0.41 10.44
CA ARG A 169 -13.15 0.74 9.64
C ARG A 169 -11.92 1.39 9.04
N ILE A 170 -11.96 1.60 7.74
CA ILE A 170 -10.92 2.25 6.95
C ILE A 170 -11.45 3.60 6.50
N ASN A 171 -10.68 4.66 6.74
CA ASN A 171 -10.99 6.02 6.28
C ASN A 171 -9.91 6.48 5.30
N VAL A 172 -10.32 7.16 4.25
CA VAL A 172 -9.41 7.77 3.28
C VAL A 172 -9.87 9.19 2.95
N SER A 173 -8.88 10.06 2.71
CA SER A 173 -9.07 11.40 2.19
C SER A 173 -8.16 11.59 0.98
N ILE A 174 -8.72 12.16 -0.08
CA ILE A 174 -8.07 12.37 -1.36
C ILE A 174 -7.85 13.86 -1.57
N GLN A 175 -6.65 14.24 -2.01
CA GLN A 175 -6.28 15.60 -2.35
C GLN A 175 -5.87 15.74 -3.82
N ARG A 176 -6.10 16.94 -4.34
CA ARG A 176 -5.74 17.37 -5.69
C ARG A 176 -4.90 18.64 -5.63
N ILE A 177 -3.92 18.74 -6.51
CA ILE A 177 -3.21 19.99 -6.77
C ILE A 177 -4.13 20.88 -7.60
N ILE A 178 -4.53 22.02 -7.04
CA ILE A 178 -5.46 22.97 -7.66
C ILE A 178 -4.75 24.22 -8.19
N GLY A 179 -3.46 24.36 -7.92
CA GLY A 179 -2.68 25.49 -8.37
C GLY A 179 -1.26 25.45 -7.84
N CYS A 180 -0.56 26.57 -8.02
CA CYS A 180 0.81 26.75 -7.60
C CYS A 180 1.01 28.14 -7.00
N ARG A 181 1.72 28.20 -5.88
CA ARG A 181 2.23 29.42 -5.29
C ARG A 181 3.68 29.62 -5.71
N LEU A 182 3.97 30.76 -6.32
CA LEU A 182 5.34 31.14 -6.67
C LEU A 182 6.07 31.68 -5.43
N ILE A 183 7.21 31.08 -5.11
CA ILE A 183 8.14 31.53 -4.08
C ILE A 183 9.44 31.90 -4.76
N CYS A 184 9.73 33.19 -4.84
CA CYS A 184 10.99 33.72 -5.32
C CYS A 184 11.88 34.02 -4.11
N PRO A 185 13.17 33.67 -4.13
CA PRO A 185 14.09 34.10 -3.08
C PRO A 185 14.17 35.64 -3.07
N ASP A 186 14.23 36.22 -1.87
CA ASP A 186 14.30 37.68 -1.73
C ASP A 186 15.59 38.22 -2.38
N LEU A 187 15.41 39.16 -3.31
CA LEU A 187 16.50 40.02 -3.79
C LEU A 187 16.83 40.99 -2.66
N ARG A 188 17.91 40.72 -1.92
CA ARG A 188 18.55 41.70 -1.03
C ARG A 188 19.65 42.44 -1.76
#